data_AF-A0A959MZN0-F1
#
_entry.id   AF-A0A959MZN0-F1
#
_cell.length_a   1.000
_cell.length_b   1.000
_cell.length_c   1.000
_cell.angle_alpha   90.00
_cell.angle_beta   90.00
_cell.angle_gamma   90.00
#
_symmetry.space_group_name_H-M   'P 1'
#
loop_
_entity.id
_entity.type
_entity.pdbx_description
1 polymer ?
#
loop_
_entity_poly.entity_id
_entity_poly.type
_entity_poly.pdbx_seq_one_letter_code
_entity_poly.pdbx_strand_id
1 'polypeptide(L)'
;FSLFIFAGLIYIINLSGFTSEQINKDQTKFSTSRGTADIEIKVLYAKGNVPIKKGMPDTLGIYLVRSPSAPDLSLRIRVRIFDTGFETNIDLFPCNFIDTLLLVPIPVKTTVQDNRIVVEALPGSKDQPHYQDMIDSVYDSNEYCQNITYDTYNYADPCVPDTAGFGFTGRKGNFVAGFTNNDSLPVLVNSVGRKFFDSVGGGGYPYNIVIYGDNGFGKPGALLYKSANLTTPAGTGSTVTLSPYPVDSVVTIAAGGRFYVGYRQISNSNIKAAYQNEVPVRTKSFFFNLSDTGTVWFDFSDSLKNYRPDISPVISNSEMKLTYIMQGFYNSAADKLNMKDTLTVFLRNSSSPFAIMDSAKGKIDSVGFDKIFPMNKAATGSYYIAVKHRNTIETWSKLPVSFTNGGKTAYSFITAAAQAYGNNTTLVKASPVRYAAYSGDVNQDGIVDASDLININNDAVLFTTGYKVTDITGNNVTDLSDIVLCMNNSSIFVSKITP
;
A
#
# COMPACT_ATOMS: atom_id res chain seq x y z
N PHE A 1 -22.55 -1.45 10.20
CA PHE A 1 -21.50 -1.73 9.21
C PHE A 1 -20.14 -1.38 9.79
N SER A 2 -19.55 -2.29 10.57
CA SER A 2 -18.15 -2.22 10.98
C SER A 2 -17.72 -3.67 11.22
N LEU A 3 -16.79 -4.17 10.41
CA LEU A 3 -16.17 -5.47 10.63
C LEU A 3 -14.69 -5.30 10.34
N PHE A 4 -13.87 -5.48 11.38
CA PHE A 4 -12.44 -5.69 11.23
C PHE A 4 -12.00 -6.82 12.16
N ILE A 5 -11.22 -7.71 11.56
CA ILE A 5 -10.16 -8.56 12.12
C ILE A 5 -10.50 -10.05 12.42
N PHE A 6 -9.98 -10.87 11.48
CA PHE A 6 -9.33 -12.18 11.62
C PHE A 6 -10.14 -13.39 12.10
N ALA A 7 -10.75 -14.07 11.14
CA ALA A 7 -10.66 -15.53 10.94
C ALA A 7 -11.04 -15.80 9.48
N GLY A 8 -10.50 -16.86 8.86
CA GLY A 8 -10.70 -17.19 7.44
C GLY A 8 -12.14 -17.50 7.06
N LEU A 9 -12.99 -16.47 6.95
CA LEU A 9 -14.33 -16.60 6.36
C LEU A 9 -14.20 -16.56 4.85
N ILE A 10 -14.58 -17.67 4.24
CA ILE A 10 -14.84 -17.79 2.81
C ILE A 10 -16.23 -17.19 2.55
N TYR A 11 -16.34 -16.30 1.57
CA TYR A 11 -17.62 -15.70 1.17
C TYR A 11 -18.09 -16.32 -0.14
N ILE A 12 -19.34 -16.77 -0.17
CA ILE A 12 -20.04 -17.24 -1.37
C ILE A 12 -21.02 -16.15 -1.78
N ILE A 13 -20.88 -15.64 -3.01
CA ILE A 13 -21.78 -14.62 -3.57
C ILE A 13 -22.47 -15.21 -4.81
N ASN A 14 -23.78 -15.43 -4.71
CA ASN A 14 -24.60 -15.81 -5.88
C ASN A 14 -24.78 -14.60 -6.80
N LEU A 15 -24.46 -14.76 -8.08
CA LEU A 15 -24.47 -13.68 -9.07
C LEU A 15 -25.55 -13.92 -10.13
N SER A 16 -26.81 -13.61 -9.85
CA SER A 16 -27.84 -13.67 -10.90
C SER A 16 -27.67 -12.53 -11.91
N GLY A 17 -27.30 -12.80 -13.17
CA GLY A 17 -27.48 -11.80 -14.24
C GLY A 17 -26.55 -11.75 -15.45
N PHE A 18 -25.83 -12.81 -15.85
CA PHE A 18 -24.99 -12.76 -17.06
C PHE A 18 -25.44 -13.77 -18.11
N THR A 19 -25.80 -13.30 -19.31
CA THR A 19 -26.06 -14.16 -20.47
C THR A 19 -24.74 -14.60 -21.09
N SER A 20 -24.53 -15.92 -21.19
CA SER A 20 -23.35 -16.52 -21.80
C SER A 20 -23.41 -16.46 -23.33
N GLU A 21 -22.38 -15.89 -23.97
CA GLU A 21 -21.99 -16.35 -25.30
C GLU A 21 -20.48 -16.23 -25.58
N GLN A 22 -19.97 -17.37 -26.08
CA GLN A 22 -18.71 -17.68 -26.79
C GLN A 22 -17.39 -17.89 -26.03
N ILE A 23 -16.71 -18.94 -26.52
CA ILE A 23 -15.76 -19.87 -25.89
C ILE A 23 -14.37 -19.70 -26.52
N ASN A 24 -13.30 -19.82 -25.70
CA ASN A 24 -12.09 -20.65 -25.89
C ASN A 24 -10.86 -20.03 -25.20
N LYS A 25 -10.45 -20.64 -24.08
CA LYS A 25 -9.05 -20.85 -23.68
C LYS A 25 -9.03 -22.15 -22.88
N ASP A 26 -8.27 -23.13 -23.38
CA ASP A 26 -7.95 -24.46 -22.83
C ASP A 26 -8.76 -24.89 -21.60
N GLN A 27 -9.89 -25.55 -21.86
CA GLN A 27 -10.80 -26.01 -20.81
C GLN A 27 -10.75 -27.52 -20.66
N THR A 28 -10.41 -27.97 -19.46
CA THR A 28 -10.57 -29.36 -19.04
C THR A 28 -11.85 -29.45 -18.23
N LYS A 29 -12.86 -30.16 -18.74
CA LYS A 29 -14.23 -30.14 -18.23
C LYS A 29 -14.49 -31.32 -17.29
N PHE A 30 -15.19 -31.10 -16.18
CA PHE A 30 -15.72 -32.17 -15.34
C PHE A 30 -16.93 -32.86 -16.00
N SER A 31 -16.70 -33.94 -16.74
CA SER A 31 -17.80 -34.75 -17.29
C SER A 31 -17.96 -36.07 -16.54
N THR A 32 -19.17 -36.36 -16.08
CA THR A 32 -19.62 -37.75 -15.91
C THR A 32 -19.75 -38.41 -17.30
N SER A 33 -19.96 -39.73 -17.36
CA SER A 33 -20.06 -40.55 -18.60
C SER A 33 -21.10 -40.11 -19.65
N ARG A 34 -21.77 -38.97 -19.47
CA ARG A 34 -22.73 -38.32 -20.37
C ARG A 34 -22.21 -37.07 -21.10
N GLY A 35 -20.92 -36.75 -21.02
CA GLY A 35 -20.25 -35.82 -21.95
C GLY A 35 -20.63 -34.34 -21.86
N THR A 36 -21.28 -33.89 -20.78
CA THR A 36 -21.47 -32.46 -20.47
C THR A 36 -20.78 -32.12 -19.15
N ALA A 37 -20.18 -30.91 -19.08
CA ALA A 37 -19.50 -30.47 -17.87
C ALA A 37 -20.53 -30.10 -16.80
N ASP A 38 -20.51 -30.75 -15.63
CA ASP A 38 -21.51 -30.48 -14.59
C ASP A 38 -21.20 -29.19 -13.83
N ILE A 39 -19.93 -28.91 -13.53
CA ILE A 39 -19.41 -27.66 -12.96
C ILE A 39 -18.07 -27.31 -13.63
N GLU A 40 -17.83 -26.03 -13.87
CA GLU A 40 -16.63 -25.49 -14.54
C GLU A 40 -16.02 -24.33 -13.73
N ILE A 41 -14.69 -24.34 -13.57
CA ILE A 41 -13.93 -23.17 -13.14
C ILE A 41 -13.76 -22.25 -14.34
N LYS A 42 -14.65 -21.28 -14.47
CA LYS A 42 -14.69 -20.44 -15.67
C LYS A 42 -13.55 -19.42 -15.73
N VAL A 43 -13.22 -18.79 -14.60
CA VAL A 43 -12.13 -17.81 -14.53
C VAL A 43 -11.64 -17.62 -13.09
N LEU A 44 -10.34 -17.36 -12.96
CA LEU A 44 -9.71 -16.93 -11.73
C LEU A 44 -9.52 -15.42 -11.73
N TYR A 45 -9.93 -14.77 -10.64
CA TYR A 45 -9.70 -13.35 -10.40
C TYR A 45 -8.62 -13.17 -9.36
N ALA A 46 -7.40 -12.91 -9.84
CA ALA A 46 -6.28 -12.53 -9.02
C ALA A 46 -5.59 -11.29 -9.60
N LYS A 47 -4.78 -10.63 -8.79
CA LYS A 47 -3.82 -9.65 -9.26
C LYS A 47 -2.56 -10.38 -9.69
N GLY A 48 -1.99 -10.00 -10.84
CA GLY A 48 -0.72 -10.56 -11.29
C GLY A 48 0.50 -9.95 -10.63
N ASN A 49 0.46 -8.68 -10.19
CA ASN A 49 1.48 -8.15 -9.28
C ASN A 49 0.80 -7.68 -7.99
N VAL A 50 1.36 -8.08 -6.84
CA VAL A 50 0.87 -7.69 -5.51
C VAL A 50 2.04 -7.21 -4.65
N PRO A 51 1.99 -5.98 -4.11
CA PRO A 51 3.04 -5.48 -3.24
C PRO A 51 2.98 -6.10 -1.84
N ILE A 52 4.15 -6.44 -1.30
CA ILE A 52 4.34 -6.91 0.08
C ILE A 52 3.81 -5.85 1.05
N LYS A 53 3.06 -6.31 2.06
CA LYS A 53 2.39 -5.53 3.13
C LYS A 53 1.30 -4.58 2.66
N LYS A 54 1.44 -3.93 1.51
CA LYS A 54 0.49 -2.94 0.99
C LYS A 54 -0.68 -3.59 0.24
N GLY A 55 -0.48 -4.78 -0.32
CA GLY A 55 -1.51 -5.54 -1.04
C GLY A 55 -2.41 -6.41 -0.15
N MET A 56 -2.19 -6.44 1.17
CA MET A 56 -2.80 -7.43 2.07
C MET A 56 -4.03 -6.93 2.85
N PRO A 57 -5.08 -7.74 3.04
CA PRO A 57 -5.23 -9.09 2.51
C PRO A 57 -5.53 -9.04 1.01
N ASP A 58 -4.87 -9.91 0.23
CA ASP A 58 -5.29 -10.17 -1.15
C ASP A 58 -6.36 -11.26 -1.15
N THR A 59 -7.17 -11.32 -2.19
CA THR A 59 -8.30 -12.26 -2.28
C THR A 59 -8.37 -12.83 -3.68
N LEU A 60 -8.37 -14.15 -3.76
CA LEU A 60 -8.63 -14.89 -4.99
C LEU A 60 -10.14 -14.99 -5.18
N GLY A 61 -10.64 -14.51 -6.32
CA GLY A 61 -11.97 -14.83 -6.79
C GLY A 61 -11.95 -16.07 -7.67
N ILE A 62 -12.84 -17.02 -7.44
CA ILE A 62 -13.01 -18.22 -8.28
C ILE A 62 -14.44 -18.17 -8.80
N TYR A 63 -14.62 -17.93 -10.09
CA TYR A 63 -15.94 -17.91 -10.71
C TYR A 63 -16.28 -19.30 -11.23
N LEU A 64 -17.32 -19.88 -10.63
CA LEU A 64 -17.80 -21.21 -10.95
C LEU A 64 -19.12 -21.10 -11.70
N VAL A 65 -19.28 -21.92 -12.72
CA VAL A 65 -20.55 -22.08 -13.45
C VAL A 65 -20.97 -23.54 -13.39
N ARG A 66 -22.25 -23.77 -13.12
CA ARG A 66 -22.86 -25.09 -13.09
C ARG A 66 -23.76 -25.25 -14.31
N SER A 67 -23.70 -26.42 -14.94
CA SER A 67 -24.65 -26.74 -16.00
C SER A 67 -26.08 -26.85 -15.43
N PRO A 68 -27.09 -26.26 -16.07
CA PRO A 68 -28.48 -26.39 -15.64
C PRO A 68 -28.98 -27.83 -15.58
N SER A 69 -28.36 -28.74 -16.34
CA SER A 69 -28.71 -30.16 -16.39
C SER A 69 -27.93 -31.03 -15.41
N ALA A 70 -26.99 -30.46 -14.65
CA ALA A 70 -26.18 -31.22 -13.70
C ALA A 70 -27.04 -31.75 -12.55
N PRO A 71 -26.76 -32.94 -11.99
CA PRO A 71 -27.36 -33.40 -10.74
C PRO A 71 -26.87 -32.55 -9.54
N ASP A 72 -27.57 -32.61 -8.41
CA ASP A 72 -27.05 -32.01 -7.17
C ASP A 72 -25.77 -32.74 -6.78
N LEU A 73 -24.65 -32.02 -6.86
CA LEU A 73 -23.32 -32.54 -6.62
C LEU A 73 -22.69 -31.89 -5.40
N SER A 74 -21.71 -32.63 -4.93
CA SER A 74 -20.82 -32.35 -3.82
C SER A 74 -19.46 -32.03 -4.42
N LEU A 75 -19.00 -30.78 -4.32
CA LEU A 75 -17.76 -30.35 -4.96
C LEU A 75 -16.74 -29.87 -3.92
N ARG A 76 -15.49 -30.31 -4.05
CA ARG A 76 -14.37 -29.75 -3.30
C ARG A 76 -13.54 -28.88 -4.22
N ILE A 77 -13.40 -27.59 -3.90
CA ILE A 77 -12.44 -26.71 -4.54
C ILE A 77 -11.16 -26.72 -3.73
N ARG A 78 -10.07 -27.23 -4.31
CA ARG A 78 -8.74 -27.12 -3.73
C ARG A 78 -8.03 -25.92 -4.34
N VAL A 79 -7.46 -25.08 -3.48
CA VAL A 79 -6.57 -23.97 -3.88
C VAL A 79 -5.17 -24.29 -3.38
N ARG A 80 -4.18 -24.30 -4.28
CA ARG A 80 -2.76 -24.46 -3.95
C ARG A 80 -1.96 -23.26 -4.44
N ILE A 81 -1.00 -22.81 -3.63
CA ILE A 81 0.01 -21.83 -4.02
C ILE A 81 1.38 -22.46 -3.81
N PHE A 82 1.95 -22.98 -4.90
CA PHE A 82 3.10 -23.89 -4.90
C PHE A 82 4.31 -23.32 -4.17
N ASP A 83 4.71 -22.10 -4.49
CA ASP A 83 5.93 -21.47 -3.95
C ASP A 83 5.84 -21.15 -2.44
N THR A 84 4.65 -21.31 -1.84
CA THR A 84 4.44 -21.07 -0.41
C THR A 84 3.99 -22.29 0.39
N GLY A 85 3.73 -23.41 -0.29
CA GLY A 85 3.12 -24.59 0.33
C GLY A 85 1.73 -24.32 0.91
N PHE A 86 1.07 -23.21 0.55
CA PHE A 86 -0.29 -22.93 0.99
C PHE A 86 -1.27 -23.84 0.24
N GLU A 87 -2.08 -24.57 0.99
CA GLU A 87 -3.18 -25.37 0.47
C GLU A 87 -4.41 -25.14 1.33
N THR A 88 -5.56 -24.97 0.69
CA THR A 88 -6.85 -24.97 1.36
C THR A 88 -7.88 -25.70 0.51
N ASN A 89 -8.84 -26.35 1.17
CA ASN A 89 -9.93 -27.08 0.54
C ASN A 89 -11.26 -26.44 0.97
N ILE A 90 -12.14 -26.23 0.00
CA ILE A 90 -13.44 -25.60 0.19
C ILE A 90 -14.50 -26.57 -0.30
N ASP A 91 -15.30 -27.05 0.64
CA ASP A 91 -16.36 -28.02 0.41
C ASP A 91 -17.68 -27.27 0.12
N LEU A 92 -18.24 -27.48 -1.07
CA LEU A 92 -19.51 -26.90 -1.53
C LEU A 92 -20.60 -27.97 -1.56
N PHE A 93 -21.57 -27.86 -0.64
CA PHE A 93 -22.64 -28.84 -0.43
C PHE A 93 -23.93 -28.16 0.09
N PRO A 94 -25.09 -28.26 -0.60
CA PRO A 94 -25.29 -28.71 -1.99
C PRO A 94 -24.92 -27.63 -3.03
N CYS A 95 -24.42 -28.02 -4.20
CA CYS A 95 -24.17 -27.08 -5.31
C CYS A 95 -25.47 -26.73 -6.06
N ASN A 96 -26.30 -25.85 -5.49
CA ASN A 96 -27.59 -25.41 -6.07
C ASN A 96 -27.52 -24.06 -6.82
N PHE A 97 -26.33 -23.59 -7.17
CA PHE A 97 -26.11 -22.34 -7.90
C PHE A 97 -26.12 -22.55 -9.42
N ILE A 98 -26.47 -21.52 -10.20
CA ILE A 98 -26.23 -21.50 -11.66
C ILE A 98 -24.80 -21.01 -11.89
N ASP A 99 -24.43 -19.93 -11.22
CA ASP A 99 -23.09 -19.38 -11.16
C ASP A 99 -22.82 -18.76 -9.78
N THR A 100 -21.55 -18.78 -9.37
CA THR A 100 -21.15 -18.24 -8.07
C THR A 100 -19.72 -17.71 -8.11
N LEU A 101 -19.46 -16.67 -7.33
CA LEU A 101 -18.11 -16.18 -7.07
C LEU A 101 -17.70 -16.57 -5.65
N LEU A 102 -16.69 -17.42 -5.57
CA LEU A 102 -16.06 -17.81 -4.32
C LEU A 102 -14.88 -16.88 -4.03
N LEU A 103 -14.84 -16.30 -2.84
CA LEU A 103 -13.75 -15.45 -2.40
C LEU A 103 -12.87 -16.18 -1.38
N VAL A 104 -11.61 -16.40 -1.75
CA VAL A 104 -10.62 -17.11 -0.95
C VAL A 104 -9.52 -16.13 -0.52
N PRO A 105 -9.41 -15.79 0.77
CA PRO A 105 -8.31 -14.98 1.27
C PRO A 105 -6.97 -15.66 1.02
N ILE A 106 -6.03 -14.98 0.36
CA ILE A 106 -4.67 -15.47 0.16
C ILE A 106 -3.82 -15.03 1.35
N PRO A 107 -2.98 -15.91 1.92
CA PRO A 107 -2.12 -15.56 3.04
C PRO A 107 -1.15 -14.41 2.71
N VAL A 108 -0.95 -13.58 3.72
CA VAL A 108 0.03 -12.50 3.84
C VAL A 108 1.42 -12.99 3.41
N LYS A 109 2.06 -12.27 2.48
CA LYS A 109 3.42 -12.59 1.98
C LYS A 109 4.45 -11.57 2.46
N THR A 110 5.57 -12.04 3.02
CA THR A 110 6.61 -11.18 3.60
C THR A 110 7.86 -11.06 2.74
N THR A 111 7.95 -11.83 1.65
CA THR A 111 9.12 -11.96 0.77
C THR A 111 8.72 -11.74 -0.69
N VAL A 112 9.63 -11.18 -1.48
CA VAL A 112 9.47 -11.09 -2.94
C VAL A 112 9.69 -12.47 -3.52
N GLN A 113 8.77 -12.88 -4.39
CA GLN A 113 8.76 -14.19 -5.01
C GLN A 113 7.69 -14.25 -6.08
N ASP A 114 7.82 -15.23 -6.96
CA ASP A 114 6.75 -15.60 -7.87
C ASP A 114 5.88 -16.65 -7.18
N ASN A 115 4.58 -16.61 -7.48
CA ASN A 115 3.59 -17.56 -7.02
C ASN A 115 2.91 -18.17 -8.23
N ARG A 116 2.73 -19.49 -8.15
CA ARG A 116 1.80 -20.21 -9.02
C ARG A 116 0.54 -20.60 -8.26
N ILE A 117 -0.59 -19.97 -8.56
CA ILE A 117 -1.89 -20.28 -7.98
C ILE A 117 -2.56 -21.31 -8.86
N VAL A 118 -2.85 -22.48 -8.31
CA VAL A 118 -3.62 -23.53 -9.00
C VAL A 118 -4.88 -23.81 -8.23
N VAL A 119 -5.99 -23.77 -8.93
CA VAL A 119 -7.31 -24.12 -8.40
C VAL A 119 -7.77 -25.38 -9.11
N GLU A 120 -8.07 -26.41 -8.34
CA GLU A 120 -8.61 -27.67 -8.82
C GLU A 120 -10.01 -27.84 -8.28
N ALA A 121 -10.95 -28.17 -9.15
CA ALA A 121 -12.20 -28.77 -8.72
C ALA A 121 -11.94 -30.27 -8.51
N LEU A 122 -12.50 -30.86 -7.46
CA LEU A 122 -12.30 -32.26 -7.09
C LEU A 122 -13.65 -32.89 -6.72
N PRO A 123 -13.82 -34.21 -6.93
CA PRO A 123 -14.99 -34.94 -6.45
C PRO A 123 -15.17 -34.77 -4.92
N GLY A 124 -16.42 -34.67 -4.47
CA GLY A 124 -16.79 -34.69 -3.05
C GLY A 124 -16.52 -36.03 -2.35
N SER A 125 -17.06 -36.25 -1.15
CA SER A 125 -16.74 -37.43 -0.32
C SER A 125 -16.92 -38.78 -1.05
N LYS A 126 -16.11 -39.79 -0.67
CA LYS A 126 -16.13 -41.16 -1.20
C LYS A 126 -17.50 -41.86 -1.18
N ASP A 127 -18.39 -41.45 -0.28
CA ASP A 127 -19.68 -42.13 -0.04
C ASP A 127 -20.81 -41.69 -1.00
N GLN A 128 -20.50 -40.93 -2.05
CA GLN A 128 -21.50 -40.41 -3.00
C GLN A 128 -21.77 -41.39 -4.15
N PRO A 129 -23.04 -41.54 -4.60
CA PRO A 129 -23.33 -42.22 -5.85
C PRO A 129 -22.62 -41.46 -6.98
N HIS A 130 -21.87 -42.19 -7.82
CA HIS A 130 -21.00 -41.66 -8.89
C HIS A 130 -19.60 -41.18 -8.51
N TYR A 131 -19.14 -41.31 -7.25
CA TYR A 131 -17.75 -40.96 -6.88
C TYR A 131 -16.69 -41.67 -7.76
N GLN A 132 -16.96 -42.91 -8.18
CA GLN A 132 -16.07 -43.68 -9.04
C GLN A 132 -16.04 -43.16 -10.49
N ASP A 133 -17.17 -42.67 -11.02
CA ASP A 133 -17.24 -42.04 -12.35
C ASP A 133 -16.51 -40.68 -12.37
N MET A 134 -16.36 -40.04 -11.22
CA MET A 134 -15.68 -38.74 -11.06
C MET A 134 -14.15 -38.85 -10.88
N ILE A 135 -13.63 -40.03 -10.52
CA ILE A 135 -12.17 -40.28 -10.41
C ILE A 135 -11.54 -40.48 -11.80
N ASP A 136 -12.31 -40.98 -12.77
CA ASP A 136 -11.81 -41.31 -14.11
C ASP A 136 -11.74 -40.09 -15.06
N SER A 137 -12.12 -38.89 -14.59
CA SER A 137 -12.02 -37.63 -15.35
C SER A 137 -10.74 -36.84 -15.03
N VAL A 138 -10.13 -36.23 -16.04
CA VAL A 138 -9.08 -35.21 -15.84
C VAL A 138 -9.68 -34.04 -15.05
N TYR A 139 -9.12 -33.74 -13.88
CA TYR A 139 -9.60 -32.66 -13.02
C TYR A 139 -9.59 -31.31 -13.76
N ASP A 140 -10.69 -30.54 -13.67
CA ASP A 140 -10.69 -29.14 -14.11
C ASP A 140 -9.75 -28.36 -13.19
N SER A 141 -8.69 -27.82 -13.78
CA SER A 141 -7.72 -27.01 -13.09
C SER A 141 -7.45 -25.74 -13.87
N ASN A 142 -7.55 -24.59 -13.19
CA ASN A 142 -7.08 -23.32 -13.72
C ASN A 142 -5.86 -22.86 -12.95
N GLU A 143 -4.97 -22.18 -13.66
CA GLU A 143 -3.74 -21.61 -13.12
C GLU A 143 -3.72 -20.09 -13.31
N TYR A 144 -3.08 -19.41 -12.37
CA TYR A 144 -2.80 -17.99 -12.45
C TYR A 144 -1.40 -17.70 -11.89
N CYS A 145 -0.55 -17.02 -12.65
CA CYS A 145 0.73 -16.57 -12.13
C CYS A 145 0.57 -15.25 -11.35
N GLN A 146 1.32 -15.10 -10.27
CA GLN A 146 1.31 -13.87 -9.47
C GLN A 146 2.71 -13.57 -8.96
N ASN A 147 3.20 -12.37 -9.22
CA ASN A 147 4.46 -11.87 -8.65
C ASN A 147 4.18 -11.08 -7.37
N ILE A 148 4.83 -11.47 -6.29
CA ILE A 148 4.87 -10.70 -5.05
C ILE A 148 6.01 -9.70 -5.16
N THR A 149 5.67 -8.41 -5.24
CA THR A 149 6.61 -7.32 -5.48
C THR A 149 6.81 -6.46 -4.23
N TYR A 150 7.74 -5.49 -4.23
CA TYR A 150 7.87 -4.56 -3.11
C TYR A 150 6.78 -3.48 -3.07
N ASP A 151 6.26 -3.10 -4.23
CA ASP A 151 5.51 -1.85 -4.39
C ASP A 151 4.55 -1.82 -5.59
N THR A 152 4.54 -2.83 -6.46
CA THR A 152 3.81 -2.75 -7.72
C THR A 152 2.52 -3.55 -7.67
N TYR A 153 1.40 -2.93 -8.02
CA TYR A 153 0.19 -3.66 -8.38
C TYR A 153 0.12 -3.89 -9.88
N ASN A 154 -0.55 -4.96 -10.29
CA ASN A 154 -1.03 -5.15 -11.65
C ASN A 154 -2.12 -6.21 -11.63
N TYR A 155 -3.11 -6.10 -12.50
CA TYR A 155 -4.06 -7.18 -12.72
C TYR A 155 -3.56 -8.21 -13.72
N ALA A 156 -2.81 -7.83 -14.75
CA ALA A 156 -2.36 -8.74 -15.81
C ALA A 156 -1.53 -9.91 -15.25
N ASP A 157 -1.87 -11.12 -15.69
CA ASP A 157 -1.13 -12.35 -15.39
C ASP A 157 0.27 -12.24 -16.00
N PRO A 158 1.34 -12.30 -15.20
CA PRO A 158 2.72 -12.10 -15.67
C PRO A 158 3.22 -13.21 -16.59
N CYS A 159 2.58 -14.38 -16.60
CA CYS A 159 2.92 -15.50 -17.48
C CYS A 159 2.20 -15.43 -18.84
N VAL A 160 1.20 -14.57 -18.98
CA VAL A 160 0.41 -14.45 -20.21
C VAL A 160 0.84 -13.18 -20.97
N PRO A 161 1.21 -13.27 -22.25
CA PRO A 161 1.52 -12.09 -23.02
C PRO A 161 0.24 -11.28 -23.33
N ASP A 162 0.36 -9.96 -23.37
CA ASP A 162 -0.66 -9.12 -24.01
C ASP A 162 -0.59 -9.33 -25.53
N THR A 163 -1.72 -9.58 -26.17
CA THR A 163 -1.80 -9.86 -27.62
C THR A 163 -2.65 -8.83 -28.37
N ALA A 164 -3.20 -7.85 -27.67
CA ALA A 164 -4.08 -6.83 -28.24
C ALA A 164 -4.04 -5.53 -27.43
N GLY A 165 -4.46 -4.44 -28.08
CA GLY A 165 -4.56 -3.11 -27.50
C GLY A 165 -5.97 -2.54 -27.61
N PHE A 166 -6.42 -1.82 -26.58
CA PHE A 166 -7.75 -1.22 -26.52
C PHE A 166 -7.70 0.30 -26.25
N GLY A 167 -8.84 0.93 -26.49
CA GLY A 167 -9.05 2.38 -26.47
C GLY A 167 -10.34 2.72 -27.22
N PHE A 168 -10.61 4.00 -27.40
CA PHE A 168 -11.85 4.42 -28.07
C PHE A 168 -11.60 4.75 -29.55
N THR A 169 -12.56 4.42 -30.41
CA THR A 169 -12.55 4.83 -31.82
C THR A 169 -13.62 5.88 -32.05
N GLY A 170 -13.26 6.97 -32.74
CA GLY A 170 -14.18 8.07 -33.08
C GLY A 170 -14.54 9.00 -31.92
N ARG A 171 -13.95 8.82 -30.74
CA ARG A 171 -14.21 9.65 -29.56
C ARG A 171 -13.03 9.70 -28.61
N LYS A 172 -13.06 10.67 -27.70
CA LYS A 172 -12.18 10.74 -26.53
C LYS A 172 -12.81 10.02 -25.34
N GLY A 173 -12.02 9.76 -24.30
CA GLY A 173 -12.52 9.12 -23.09
C GLY A 173 -11.45 8.77 -22.10
N ASN A 174 -11.86 8.13 -21.01
CA ASN A 174 -10.98 7.63 -19.97
C ASN A 174 -11.25 6.14 -19.72
N PHE A 175 -10.24 5.38 -19.37
CA PHE A 175 -10.41 4.02 -18.82
C PHE A 175 -9.37 3.75 -17.75
N VAL A 176 -9.80 3.15 -16.65
CA VAL A 176 -9.02 3.02 -15.41
C VAL A 176 -9.23 1.66 -14.75
N ALA A 177 -8.20 1.18 -14.07
CA ALA A 177 -8.25 0.04 -13.17
C ALA A 177 -8.21 0.52 -11.72
N GLY A 178 -9.06 -0.07 -10.87
CA GLY A 178 -9.17 0.24 -9.46
C GLY A 178 -8.22 -0.60 -8.61
N PHE A 179 -7.55 0.03 -7.66
CA PHE A 179 -6.64 -0.59 -6.70
C PHE A 179 -7.01 -0.12 -5.29
N THR A 180 -6.55 -0.85 -4.28
CA THR A 180 -6.82 -0.51 -2.87
C THR A 180 -5.50 -0.48 -2.12
N ASN A 181 -5.25 0.60 -1.39
CA ASN A 181 -4.19 0.62 -0.39
C ASN A 181 -4.63 -0.21 0.80
N ASN A 182 -4.12 -1.44 0.92
CA ASN A 182 -4.44 -2.29 2.05
C ASN A 182 -3.40 -2.17 3.19
N ASP A 183 -2.43 -1.24 3.09
CA ASP A 183 -1.56 -0.92 4.22
C ASP A 183 -2.35 -0.19 5.33
N SER A 184 -1.92 -0.43 6.57
CA SER A 184 -2.31 0.32 7.75
C SER A 184 -1.92 1.81 7.71
N LEU A 185 -0.98 2.18 6.83
CA LEU A 185 -0.50 3.54 6.64
C LEU A 185 -0.88 4.09 5.26
N PRO A 186 -0.96 5.43 5.11
CA PRO A 186 -1.06 6.04 3.79
C PRO A 186 0.13 5.66 2.90
N VAL A 187 -0.12 5.49 1.61
CA VAL A 187 0.91 5.21 0.58
C VAL A 187 0.89 6.31 -0.47
N LEU A 188 1.97 6.42 -1.22
CA LEU A 188 2.15 7.33 -2.34
C LEU A 188 2.11 6.53 -3.64
N VAL A 189 1.46 7.05 -4.68
CA VAL A 189 1.64 6.54 -6.05
C VAL A 189 2.82 7.27 -6.68
N ASN A 190 3.94 6.58 -6.88
CA ASN A 190 5.21 7.19 -7.30
C ASN A 190 5.41 7.18 -8.82
N SER A 191 4.86 6.17 -9.50
CA SER A 191 5.01 5.97 -10.93
C SER A 191 3.95 5.01 -11.44
N VAL A 192 3.75 5.01 -12.76
CA VAL A 192 2.79 4.13 -13.43
C VAL A 192 3.49 3.42 -14.60
N GLY A 193 3.68 2.12 -14.45
CA GLY A 193 4.07 1.21 -15.53
C GLY A 193 2.93 1.07 -16.55
N ARG A 194 3.30 1.02 -17.83
CA ARG A 194 2.38 1.12 -18.96
C ARG A 194 2.86 0.27 -20.13
N LYS A 195 1.91 -0.37 -20.80
CA LYS A 195 2.15 -1.21 -21.97
C LYS A 195 1.16 -0.89 -23.08
N PHE A 196 1.59 -1.05 -24.32
CA PHE A 196 0.79 -0.83 -25.52
C PHE A 196 0.98 -1.97 -26.52
N PHE A 197 -0.07 -2.30 -27.26
CA PHE A 197 0.01 -3.26 -28.37
C PHE A 197 -0.67 -2.66 -29.59
N ASP A 198 0.11 -2.35 -30.62
CA ASP A 198 -0.43 -1.86 -31.89
C ASP A 198 0.28 -2.54 -33.08
N SER A 199 -0.42 -2.63 -34.20
CA SER A 199 0.12 -3.17 -35.44
C SER A 199 1.26 -2.31 -35.99
N VAL A 200 2.15 -2.92 -36.77
CA VAL A 200 3.23 -2.20 -37.47
C VAL A 200 2.66 -1.04 -38.27
N GLY A 201 3.25 0.15 -38.11
CA GLY A 201 2.78 1.40 -38.74
C GLY A 201 1.74 2.19 -37.93
N GLY A 202 1.28 1.64 -36.81
CA GLY A 202 0.47 2.36 -35.82
C GLY A 202 1.30 3.14 -34.79
N GLY A 203 0.65 3.59 -33.73
CA GLY A 203 1.23 4.46 -32.69
C GLY A 203 1.03 5.96 -32.94
N GLY A 204 1.70 6.80 -32.14
CA GLY A 204 1.61 8.25 -32.31
C GLY A 204 0.33 8.89 -31.73
N TYR A 205 -0.46 8.14 -30.95
CA TYR A 205 -1.74 8.63 -30.43
C TYR A 205 -1.53 9.35 -29.08
N PRO A 206 -2.10 10.54 -28.88
CA PRO A 206 -1.89 11.31 -27.67
C PRO A 206 -2.77 10.83 -26.51
N TYR A 207 -2.20 10.79 -25.30
CA TYR A 207 -2.87 10.41 -24.06
C TYR A 207 -2.27 11.11 -22.82
N ASN A 208 -2.96 11.04 -21.69
CA ASN A 208 -2.38 11.30 -20.36
C ASN A 208 -2.50 10.05 -19.49
N ILE A 209 -1.61 9.92 -18.51
CA ILE A 209 -1.82 9.05 -17.35
C ILE A 209 -2.69 9.81 -16.36
N VAL A 210 -3.66 9.13 -15.79
CA VAL A 210 -4.61 9.71 -14.83
C VAL A 210 -4.73 8.84 -13.59
N ILE A 211 -4.85 9.50 -12.44
CA ILE A 211 -5.17 8.86 -11.17
C ILE A 211 -6.40 9.55 -10.59
N TYR A 212 -7.41 8.77 -10.23
CA TYR A 212 -8.62 9.25 -9.57
C TYR A 212 -8.75 8.63 -8.17
N GLY A 213 -9.33 9.38 -7.24
CA GLY A 213 -9.78 8.85 -5.96
C GLY A 213 -11.07 8.06 -6.12
N ASP A 214 -11.48 7.33 -5.09
CA ASP A 214 -12.82 6.75 -5.00
C ASP A 214 -13.88 7.82 -4.72
N ASN A 215 -15.07 7.65 -5.27
CA ASN A 215 -16.21 8.54 -5.04
C ASN A 215 -17.01 8.20 -3.76
N GLY A 216 -16.55 7.24 -2.95
CA GLY A 216 -17.24 6.71 -1.78
C GLY A 216 -18.16 5.52 -2.08
N PHE A 217 -18.35 5.17 -3.35
CA PHE A 217 -19.26 4.11 -3.81
C PHE A 217 -18.54 3.03 -4.65
N GLY A 218 -17.22 2.98 -4.62
CA GLY A 218 -16.47 1.98 -5.38
C GLY A 218 -16.37 2.30 -6.88
N LYS A 219 -16.48 3.58 -7.25
CA LYS A 219 -16.25 4.09 -8.62
C LYS A 219 -15.23 5.23 -8.61
N PRO A 220 -14.58 5.54 -9.74
CA PRO A 220 -13.70 6.69 -9.82
C PRO A 220 -14.45 8.01 -9.55
N GLY A 221 -13.81 8.90 -8.81
CA GLY A 221 -14.34 10.19 -8.35
C GLY A 221 -13.43 11.36 -8.76
N ALA A 222 -12.89 12.07 -7.78
CA ALA A 222 -12.05 13.24 -8.02
C ALA A 222 -10.74 12.88 -8.74
N LEU A 223 -10.32 13.71 -9.70
CA LEU A 223 -9.03 13.58 -10.37
C LEU A 223 -7.92 14.01 -9.40
N LEU A 224 -7.04 13.07 -9.03
CA LEU A 224 -5.90 13.32 -8.13
C LEU A 224 -4.64 13.67 -8.90
N TYR A 225 -4.48 13.12 -10.11
CA TYR A 225 -3.30 13.35 -10.94
C TYR A 225 -3.61 13.23 -12.42
N LYS A 226 -2.94 14.07 -13.21
CA LYS A 226 -2.90 13.99 -14.67
C LYS A 226 -1.51 14.37 -15.15
N SER A 227 -0.88 13.48 -15.90
CA SER A 227 0.43 13.74 -16.51
C SER A 227 0.39 14.85 -17.58
N ALA A 228 1.57 15.26 -18.05
CA ALA A 228 1.71 15.95 -19.34
C ALA A 228 1.13 15.10 -20.50
N ASN A 229 1.00 15.72 -21.68
CA ASN A 229 0.60 14.99 -22.90
C ASN A 229 1.73 14.03 -23.32
N LEU A 230 1.37 12.76 -23.42
CA LEU A 230 2.24 11.67 -23.84
C LEU A 230 1.74 11.13 -25.17
N THR A 231 2.61 10.39 -25.86
CA THR A 231 2.30 9.79 -27.16
C THR A 231 2.54 8.29 -27.09
N THR A 232 1.64 7.49 -27.66
CA THR A 232 1.81 6.02 -27.70
C THR A 232 3.05 5.66 -28.52
N PRO A 233 3.77 4.58 -28.14
CA PRO A 233 4.94 4.14 -28.90
C PRO A 233 4.54 3.71 -30.32
N ALA A 234 5.52 3.66 -31.22
CA ALA A 234 5.32 3.09 -32.54
C ALA A 234 4.84 1.63 -32.43
N GLY A 235 3.84 1.26 -33.21
CA GLY A 235 3.34 -0.10 -33.26
C GLY A 235 4.36 -1.06 -33.86
N THR A 236 4.55 -2.21 -33.22
CA THR A 236 5.54 -3.23 -33.63
C THR A 236 4.89 -4.56 -34.01
N GLY A 237 3.56 -4.69 -33.88
CA GLY A 237 2.88 -5.99 -33.95
C GLY A 237 3.06 -6.86 -32.71
N SER A 238 3.73 -6.33 -31.68
CA SER A 238 3.98 -6.97 -30.39
C SER A 238 3.79 -5.97 -29.25
N THR A 239 3.72 -6.46 -28.01
CA THR A 239 3.57 -5.61 -26.83
C THR A 239 4.84 -4.81 -26.57
N VAL A 240 4.68 -3.49 -26.48
CA VAL A 240 5.72 -2.54 -26.11
C VAL A 240 5.54 -2.15 -24.65
N THR A 241 6.49 -2.56 -23.80
CA THR A 241 6.56 -2.14 -22.40
C THR A 241 7.41 -0.88 -22.31
N LEU A 242 6.87 0.19 -21.71
CA LEU A 242 7.62 1.41 -21.47
C LEU A 242 8.09 1.46 -20.02
N SER A 243 9.18 2.19 -19.78
CA SER A 243 9.60 2.52 -18.42
C SER A 243 8.45 3.21 -17.64
N PRO A 244 8.28 2.90 -16.34
CA PRO A 244 7.28 3.54 -15.50
C PRO A 244 7.38 5.06 -15.58
N TYR A 245 6.24 5.71 -15.82
CA TYR A 245 6.19 7.15 -15.87
C TYR A 245 6.15 7.73 -14.46
N PRO A 246 7.05 8.66 -14.09
CA PRO A 246 7.06 9.24 -12.76
C PRO A 246 5.79 10.08 -12.52
N VAL A 247 5.22 9.94 -11.33
CA VAL A 247 4.16 10.82 -10.84
C VAL A 247 4.86 12.00 -10.16
N ASP A 248 4.88 13.15 -10.83
CA ASP A 248 5.67 14.33 -10.43
C ASP A 248 5.05 15.16 -9.31
N SER A 249 3.84 14.79 -8.89
CA SER A 249 3.05 15.45 -7.87
C SER A 249 2.73 14.47 -6.75
N VAL A 250 2.59 14.95 -5.51
CA VAL A 250 2.31 14.08 -4.37
C VAL A 250 0.89 13.53 -4.48
N VAL A 251 0.76 12.21 -4.68
CA VAL A 251 -0.53 11.50 -4.72
C VAL A 251 -0.59 10.51 -3.56
N THR A 252 -1.22 10.92 -2.47
CA THR A 252 -1.34 10.12 -1.25
C THR A 252 -2.68 9.39 -1.21
N ILE A 253 -2.63 8.06 -1.05
CA ILE A 253 -3.80 7.21 -0.84
C ILE A 253 -3.85 6.84 0.64
N ALA A 254 -4.95 7.17 1.32
CA ALA A 254 -5.15 6.84 2.73
C ALA A 254 -5.16 5.33 2.97
N ALA A 255 -4.92 4.90 4.21
CA ALA A 255 -5.06 3.49 4.62
C ALA A 255 -6.50 2.99 4.31
N GLY A 256 -6.62 1.84 3.68
CA GLY A 256 -7.89 1.29 3.19
C GLY A 256 -8.50 2.03 1.99
N GLY A 257 -7.84 3.08 1.49
CA GLY A 257 -8.33 3.92 0.40
C GLY A 257 -8.29 3.21 -0.95
N ARG A 258 -9.39 3.32 -1.71
CA ARG A 258 -9.46 2.91 -3.11
C ARG A 258 -9.02 4.05 -4.02
N PHE A 259 -8.35 3.71 -5.12
CA PHE A 259 -7.89 4.64 -6.14
C PHE A 259 -7.90 3.98 -7.50
N TYR A 260 -7.90 4.79 -8.56
CA TYR A 260 -8.07 4.31 -9.92
C TYR A 260 -6.97 4.87 -10.81
N VAL A 261 -6.28 4.02 -11.55
CA VAL A 261 -5.16 4.40 -12.41
C VAL A 261 -5.45 3.96 -13.83
N GLY A 262 -5.17 4.82 -14.80
CA GLY A 262 -5.48 4.54 -16.18
C GLY A 262 -5.01 5.58 -17.16
N TYR A 263 -5.69 5.61 -18.29
CA TYR A 263 -5.36 6.47 -19.40
C TYR A 263 -6.54 7.40 -19.71
N ARG A 264 -6.19 8.65 -20.00
CA ARG A 264 -7.06 9.63 -20.64
C ARG A 264 -6.67 9.71 -22.10
N GLN A 265 -7.51 9.15 -22.97
CA GLN A 265 -7.35 9.28 -24.40
C GLN A 265 -7.90 10.64 -24.84
N ILE A 266 -7.04 11.47 -25.43
CA ILE A 266 -7.38 12.83 -25.86
C ILE A 266 -7.57 12.98 -27.38
N SER A 267 -7.27 11.93 -28.14
CA SER A 267 -7.61 11.81 -29.56
C SER A 267 -8.86 10.98 -29.80
N ASN A 268 -9.36 11.01 -31.03
CA ASN A 268 -10.43 10.12 -31.50
C ASN A 268 -9.88 8.76 -32.00
N SER A 269 -8.57 8.54 -31.89
CA SER A 269 -7.91 7.30 -32.30
C SER A 269 -7.65 6.43 -31.08
N ASN A 270 -7.94 5.15 -31.21
CA ASN A 270 -7.72 4.16 -30.17
C ASN A 270 -6.24 4.17 -29.76
N ILE A 271 -5.95 4.43 -28.49
CA ILE A 271 -4.56 4.53 -27.99
C ILE A 271 -3.87 3.17 -27.80
N LYS A 272 -4.58 2.07 -28.01
CA LYS A 272 -3.99 0.72 -28.06
C LYS A 272 -3.27 0.32 -26.76
N ALA A 273 -3.82 0.72 -25.62
CA ALA A 273 -3.33 0.30 -24.31
C ALA A 273 -3.44 -1.23 -24.20
N ALA A 274 -2.37 -1.89 -23.75
CA ALA A 274 -2.32 -3.36 -23.70
C ALA A 274 -3.32 -3.93 -22.69
N TYR A 275 -3.85 -5.11 -22.99
CA TYR A 275 -4.75 -5.83 -22.11
C TYR A 275 -4.68 -7.34 -22.33
N GLN A 276 -5.20 -8.08 -21.35
CA GLN A 276 -5.47 -9.51 -21.45
C GLN A 276 -6.98 -9.76 -21.42
N ASN A 277 -7.45 -10.77 -22.16
CA ASN A 277 -8.85 -11.18 -22.09
C ASN A 277 -9.20 -11.71 -20.70
N GLU A 278 -10.32 -11.27 -20.15
CA GLU A 278 -10.90 -11.80 -18.92
C GLU A 278 -12.41 -11.97 -19.13
N VAL A 279 -12.89 -13.22 -19.13
CA VAL A 279 -14.25 -13.58 -19.51
C VAL A 279 -14.90 -14.48 -18.45
N PRO A 280 -15.96 -14.03 -17.76
CA PRO A 280 -16.41 -12.64 -17.71
C PRO A 280 -15.39 -11.77 -16.98
N VAL A 281 -15.36 -10.48 -17.32
CA VAL A 281 -14.55 -9.51 -16.59
C VAL A 281 -15.05 -9.34 -15.16
N ARG A 282 -14.13 -9.24 -14.20
CA ARG A 282 -14.50 -8.99 -12.80
C ARG A 282 -15.25 -7.67 -12.65
N THR A 283 -16.26 -7.67 -11.78
CA THR A 283 -17.06 -6.48 -11.48
C THR A 283 -16.25 -5.48 -10.62
N LYS A 284 -16.63 -4.20 -10.69
CA LYS A 284 -16.16 -3.09 -9.85
C LYS A 284 -14.65 -2.87 -9.80
N SER A 285 -13.94 -3.31 -10.84
CA SER A 285 -12.48 -3.22 -10.91
C SER A 285 -12.01 -2.38 -12.08
N PHE A 286 -12.75 -2.36 -13.19
CA PHE A 286 -12.36 -1.62 -14.39
C PHE A 286 -13.51 -0.72 -14.85
N PHE A 287 -13.19 0.54 -15.11
CA PHE A 287 -14.18 1.56 -15.41
C PHE A 287 -13.78 2.36 -16.64
N PHE A 288 -14.77 2.83 -17.39
CA PHE A 288 -14.57 3.78 -18.47
C PHE A 288 -15.54 4.96 -18.41
N ASN A 289 -15.12 6.04 -19.05
CA ASN A 289 -15.93 7.22 -19.32
C ASN A 289 -15.81 7.55 -20.81
N LEU A 290 -16.93 7.90 -21.45
CA LEU A 290 -17.03 8.21 -22.87
C LEU A 290 -16.75 9.69 -23.21
N SER A 291 -16.25 10.46 -22.24
CA SER A 291 -15.76 11.83 -22.36
C SER A 291 -14.42 11.94 -21.64
N ASP A 292 -13.49 12.71 -22.20
CA ASP A 292 -12.17 12.96 -21.60
C ASP A 292 -12.23 13.92 -20.40
N THR A 293 -13.34 14.62 -20.21
CA THR A 293 -13.62 15.50 -19.06
C THR A 293 -14.86 15.06 -18.27
N GLY A 294 -15.47 13.93 -18.65
CA GLY A 294 -16.69 13.45 -18.01
C GLY A 294 -16.46 12.94 -16.59
N THR A 295 -17.56 12.87 -15.83
CA THR A 295 -17.60 12.34 -14.46
C THR A 295 -18.45 11.08 -14.31
N VAL A 296 -19.13 10.64 -15.38
CA VAL A 296 -19.97 9.44 -15.40
C VAL A 296 -19.15 8.19 -15.77
N TRP A 297 -19.05 7.25 -14.83
CA TRP A 297 -18.27 6.03 -14.98
C TRP A 297 -19.13 4.78 -15.13
N PHE A 298 -18.82 4.01 -16.16
CA PHE A 298 -19.42 2.70 -16.48
C PHE A 298 -18.46 1.58 -16.10
N ASP A 299 -18.99 0.50 -15.53
CA ASP A 299 -18.22 -0.70 -15.23
C ASP A 299 -18.01 -1.52 -16.51
N PHE A 300 -16.84 -2.14 -16.64
CA PHE A 300 -16.54 -3.03 -17.77
C PHE A 300 -17.47 -4.24 -17.76
N SER A 301 -17.84 -4.75 -16.57
CA SER A 301 -18.72 -5.91 -16.43
C SER A 301 -20.10 -5.66 -17.01
N ASP A 302 -20.66 -4.46 -16.77
CA ASP A 302 -22.01 -4.10 -17.21
C ASP A 302 -22.08 -3.85 -18.73
N SER A 303 -20.92 -3.59 -19.34
CA SER A 303 -20.80 -3.27 -20.78
C SER A 303 -20.13 -4.39 -21.58
N LEU A 304 -19.97 -5.59 -20.99
CA LEU A 304 -19.33 -6.77 -21.58
C LEU A 304 -17.96 -6.47 -22.19
N LYS A 305 -17.19 -5.56 -21.57
CA LYS A 305 -15.82 -5.25 -21.96
C LYS A 305 -14.88 -6.20 -21.26
N ASN A 306 -14.61 -7.34 -21.89
CA ASN A 306 -13.79 -8.43 -21.35
C ASN A 306 -12.28 -8.14 -21.36
N TYR A 307 -11.89 -6.92 -21.01
CA TYR A 307 -10.52 -6.44 -21.03
C TYR A 307 -10.03 -6.30 -19.59
N ARG A 308 -8.94 -7.00 -19.27
CA ARG A 308 -8.13 -6.79 -18.07
C ARG A 308 -6.95 -5.89 -18.46
N PRO A 309 -6.95 -4.59 -18.13
CA PRO A 309 -5.89 -3.68 -18.52
C PRO A 309 -4.54 -4.06 -17.88
N ASP A 310 -3.46 -4.01 -18.65
CA ASP A 310 -2.09 -4.11 -18.13
C ASP A 310 -1.58 -2.70 -17.80
N ILE A 311 -1.80 -2.30 -16.55
CA ILE A 311 -1.33 -1.04 -15.99
C ILE A 311 -0.84 -1.26 -14.57
N SER A 312 0.34 -0.72 -14.27
CA SER A 312 1.06 -1.04 -13.05
C SER A 312 1.34 0.20 -12.19
N PRO A 313 0.45 0.62 -11.28
CA PRO A 313 0.81 1.62 -10.32
C PRO A 313 1.85 1.08 -9.34
N VAL A 314 2.88 1.88 -9.11
CA VAL A 314 3.96 1.60 -8.17
C VAL A 314 3.75 2.48 -6.94
N ILE A 315 3.68 1.86 -5.77
CA ILE A 315 3.34 2.50 -4.51
C ILE A 315 4.41 2.36 -3.42
N SER A 316 4.81 3.48 -2.83
CA SER A 316 5.78 3.49 -1.74
C SER A 316 5.31 4.32 -0.56
N ASN A 317 6.00 4.21 0.56
CA ASN A 317 5.90 5.15 1.65
C ASN A 317 7.16 6.01 1.60
N SER A 318 7.02 7.30 1.83
CA SER A 318 8.18 8.12 2.17
C SER A 318 8.59 7.81 3.60
N GLU A 319 9.85 7.50 3.83
CA GLU A 319 10.35 7.10 5.14
C GLU A 319 11.44 8.06 5.60
N MET A 320 11.29 8.63 6.80
CA MET A 320 12.34 9.34 7.51
C MET A 320 12.85 8.47 8.66
N LYS A 321 14.06 7.91 8.54
CA LYS A 321 14.76 7.30 9.66
C LYS A 321 15.46 8.39 10.47
N LEU A 322 15.02 8.61 11.69
CA LEU A 322 15.63 9.56 12.60
C LEU A 322 16.34 8.82 13.74
N THR A 323 17.56 9.25 14.06
CA THR A 323 18.27 8.84 15.28
C THR A 323 18.38 10.03 16.24
N TYR A 324 17.89 9.88 17.48
CA TYR A 324 17.72 10.97 18.43
C TYR A 324 17.81 10.50 19.89
N ILE A 325 18.39 11.30 20.76
CA ILE A 325 18.48 11.03 22.21
C ILE A 325 17.94 12.24 22.96
N MET A 326 17.09 11.99 23.95
CA MET A 326 16.68 12.98 24.96
C MET A 326 17.69 12.90 26.12
N GLN A 327 18.30 14.02 26.49
CA GLN A 327 19.40 14.05 27.45
C GLN A 327 19.05 13.33 28.75
N GLY A 328 17.90 13.66 29.35
CA GLY A 328 17.52 13.08 30.63
C GLY A 328 17.18 11.59 30.57
N PHE A 329 16.64 11.11 29.45
CA PHE A 329 16.29 9.68 29.30
C PHE A 329 17.51 8.80 29.10
N TYR A 330 18.67 9.38 28.77
CA TYR A 330 19.85 8.62 28.39
C TYR A 330 20.58 8.03 29.61
N ASN A 331 20.60 6.71 29.71
CA ASN A 331 21.38 6.00 30.71
C ASN A 331 22.74 5.60 30.13
N SER A 332 23.79 6.32 30.52
CA SER A 332 25.14 6.10 30.00
C SER A 332 25.76 4.77 30.44
N ALA A 333 25.37 4.24 31.59
CA ALA A 333 25.86 2.96 32.11
C ALA A 333 25.26 1.77 31.35
N ALA A 334 23.95 1.80 31.09
CA ALA A 334 23.25 0.76 30.34
C ALA A 334 23.25 0.99 28.82
N ASP A 335 23.79 2.12 28.37
CA ASP A 335 23.90 2.51 26.96
C ASP A 335 22.56 2.51 26.21
N LYS A 336 21.48 2.91 26.90
CA LYS A 336 20.09 2.87 26.42
C LYS A 336 19.26 4.04 26.97
N LEU A 337 18.09 4.26 26.42
CA LEU A 337 17.07 5.13 27.04
C LEU A 337 16.39 4.39 28.20
N ASN A 338 16.13 5.09 29.30
CA ASN A 338 15.38 4.57 30.45
C ASN A 338 13.95 4.15 30.06
N MET A 339 13.36 4.84 29.08
CA MET A 339 12.06 4.50 28.50
C MET A 339 11.99 4.81 27.01
N LYS A 340 11.11 4.09 26.29
CA LYS A 340 10.71 4.45 24.92
C LYS A 340 9.62 5.51 24.99
N ASP A 341 9.73 6.56 24.21
CA ASP A 341 8.73 7.63 24.21
C ASP A 341 8.54 8.26 22.82
N THR A 342 7.47 9.04 22.70
CA THR A 342 6.95 9.56 21.45
C THR A 342 7.65 10.84 21.05
N LEU A 343 8.31 10.82 19.90
CA LEU A 343 8.76 12.02 19.21
C LEU A 343 7.72 12.46 18.18
N THR A 344 7.64 13.77 17.96
CA THR A 344 7.00 14.35 16.79
C THR A 344 8.09 14.93 15.90
N VAL A 345 8.14 14.48 14.65
CA VAL A 345 9.11 14.93 13.65
C VAL A 345 8.38 15.74 12.60
N PHE A 346 8.96 16.85 12.18
CA PHE A 346 8.44 17.73 11.16
C PHE A 346 9.45 17.88 10.03
N LEU A 347 8.96 17.80 8.78
CA LEU A 347 9.65 18.35 7.62
C LEU A 347 9.22 19.79 7.44
N ARG A 348 10.17 20.72 7.44
CA ARG A 348 9.92 22.15 7.33
C ARG A 348 10.63 22.73 6.13
N ASN A 349 10.00 23.67 5.42
CA ASN A 349 10.61 24.33 4.24
C ASN A 349 12.03 24.79 4.54
N SER A 350 12.90 24.83 3.52
CA SER A 350 14.27 25.34 3.63
C SER A 350 14.37 26.86 3.65
N SER A 351 13.26 27.56 3.38
CA SER A 351 13.16 29.02 3.37
C SER A 351 12.11 29.51 4.37
N SER A 352 12.35 30.69 4.93
CA SER A 352 11.40 31.39 5.80
C SER A 352 10.06 31.59 5.08
N PRO A 353 8.91 31.34 5.73
CA PRO A 353 8.69 31.15 7.17
C PRO A 353 8.81 29.69 7.67
N PHE A 354 9.55 28.83 6.97
CA PHE A 354 9.83 27.44 7.35
C PHE A 354 8.54 26.66 7.70
N ALA A 355 7.54 26.78 6.83
CA ALA A 355 6.24 26.12 6.97
C ALA A 355 6.41 24.60 7.11
N ILE A 356 5.52 23.97 7.89
CA ILE A 356 5.48 22.52 8.06
C ILE A 356 4.91 21.91 6.77
N MET A 357 5.73 21.08 6.12
CA MET A 357 5.36 20.37 4.89
C MET A 357 4.89 18.95 5.18
N ASP A 358 5.41 18.35 6.25
CA ASP A 358 4.92 17.07 6.75
C ASP A 358 5.22 16.90 8.23
N SER A 359 4.52 15.96 8.87
CA SER A 359 4.75 15.61 10.26
C SER A 359 4.34 14.17 10.56
N ALA A 360 5.08 13.52 11.44
CA ALA A 360 4.74 12.20 11.94
C ALA A 360 5.13 12.03 13.41
N LYS A 361 4.42 11.12 14.09
CA LYS A 361 4.71 10.73 15.47
C LYS A 361 5.15 9.28 15.54
N GLY A 362 6.04 8.97 16.49
CA GLY A 362 6.57 7.63 16.64
C GLY A 362 7.32 7.46 17.94
N LYS A 363 7.15 6.29 18.58
CA LYS A 363 7.95 5.92 19.74
C LYS A 363 9.35 5.52 19.31
N ILE A 364 10.37 6.17 19.86
CA ILE A 364 11.77 5.89 19.58
C ILE A 364 12.24 4.59 20.24
N ASP A 365 13.13 3.85 19.59
CA ASP A 365 13.73 2.68 20.19
C ASP A 365 14.74 3.05 21.29
N SER A 366 14.75 2.30 22.39
CA SER A 366 15.60 2.58 23.54
C SER A 366 17.06 2.18 23.35
N VAL A 367 17.37 1.30 22.40
CA VAL A 367 18.72 0.76 22.17
C VAL A 367 19.29 1.29 20.85
N GLY A 368 18.50 1.23 19.78
CA GLY A 368 18.90 1.76 18.47
C GLY A 368 18.86 3.30 18.41
N PHE A 369 18.18 3.95 19.36
CA PHE A 369 17.89 5.39 19.35
C PHE A 369 17.23 5.86 18.07
N ASP A 370 16.58 4.96 17.33
CA ASP A 370 16.06 5.25 16.02
C ASP A 370 14.58 4.94 15.88
N LYS A 371 13.97 5.59 14.88
CA LYS A 371 12.61 5.33 14.45
C LYS A 371 12.45 5.74 12.99
N ILE A 372 11.69 4.94 12.25
CA ILE A 372 11.21 5.30 10.91
C ILE A 372 9.85 5.98 11.05
N PHE A 373 9.74 7.17 10.46
CA PHE A 373 8.56 8.03 10.43
C PHE A 373 8.02 8.09 9.00
N PRO A 374 6.72 7.83 8.77
CA PRO A 374 6.12 8.00 7.45
C PRO A 374 5.94 9.49 7.11
N MET A 375 6.44 9.93 5.95
CA MET A 375 6.40 11.33 5.49
C MET A 375 5.69 11.46 4.13
N ASN A 376 4.42 11.05 4.09
CA ASN A 376 3.66 10.88 2.85
C ASN A 376 2.93 12.15 2.34
N LYS A 377 3.27 13.34 2.82
CA LYS A 377 2.70 14.63 2.37
C LYS A 377 3.73 15.56 1.75
N ALA A 378 4.99 15.50 2.19
CA ALA A 378 6.04 16.32 1.60
C ALA A 378 6.39 15.86 0.17
N ALA A 379 6.57 16.82 -0.73
CA ALA A 379 7.12 16.59 -2.08
C ALA A 379 8.64 16.36 -2.02
N THR A 380 9.26 15.87 -3.09
CA THR A 380 10.73 15.81 -3.21
C THR A 380 11.31 17.22 -3.11
N GLY A 381 12.34 17.39 -2.29
CA GLY A 381 12.95 18.69 -2.03
C GLY A 381 13.92 18.66 -0.84
N SER A 382 14.39 19.82 -0.41
CA SER A 382 15.26 19.93 0.78
C SER A 382 14.52 20.60 1.92
N TYR A 383 14.52 19.97 3.10
CA TYR A 383 13.74 20.41 4.26
C TYR A 383 14.59 20.40 5.53
N TYR A 384 14.36 21.35 6.42
CA TYR A 384 14.82 21.20 7.80
C TYR A 384 14.03 20.10 8.50
N ILE A 385 14.71 19.33 9.34
CA ILE A 385 14.10 18.32 10.20
C ILE A 385 13.98 18.94 11.59
N ALA A 386 12.76 19.16 12.07
CA ALA A 386 12.51 19.62 13.43
C ALA A 386 11.94 18.48 14.27
N VAL A 387 12.45 18.31 15.49
CA VAL A 387 12.06 17.24 16.41
C VAL A 387 11.53 17.88 17.70
N LYS A 388 10.34 17.44 18.11
CA LYS A 388 9.75 17.76 19.42
C LYS A 388 9.57 16.50 20.24
N HIS A 389 9.88 16.61 21.52
CA HIS A 389 9.53 15.66 22.57
C HIS A 389 8.86 16.44 23.71
N ARG A 390 8.15 15.74 24.60
CA ARG A 390 7.33 16.38 25.64
C ARG A 390 8.12 17.22 26.65
N ASN A 391 9.40 16.93 26.82
CA ASN A 391 10.23 17.55 27.86
C ASN A 391 11.65 17.92 27.38
N THR A 392 11.84 18.08 26.07
CA THR A 392 13.08 18.59 25.48
C THR A 392 12.84 19.85 24.71
N ILE A 393 13.93 20.61 24.53
CA ILE A 393 13.96 21.73 23.60
C ILE A 393 13.68 21.22 22.17
N GLU A 394 12.92 21.99 21.40
CA GLU A 394 12.73 21.69 19.98
C GLU A 394 14.07 21.80 19.23
N THR A 395 14.49 20.70 18.60
CA THR A 395 15.81 20.63 17.93
C THR A 395 15.65 20.56 16.42
N TRP A 396 16.43 21.36 15.70
CA TRP A 396 16.40 21.45 14.24
C TRP A 396 17.68 20.92 13.61
N SER A 397 17.60 20.28 12.44
CA SER A 397 18.79 19.86 11.68
C SER A 397 19.67 21.07 11.32
N LYS A 398 20.98 20.87 11.30
CA LYS A 398 21.95 21.94 11.01
C LYS A 398 21.72 22.61 9.65
N LEU A 399 21.36 21.83 8.65
CA LEU A 399 21.06 22.25 7.29
C LEU A 399 19.77 21.58 6.81
N PRO A 400 19.14 22.08 5.74
CA PRO A 400 18.11 21.34 5.04
C PRO A 400 18.66 20.00 4.53
N VAL A 401 17.90 18.94 4.75
CA VAL A 401 18.21 17.58 4.34
C VAL A 401 17.43 17.25 3.08
N SER A 402 18.11 16.67 2.08
CA SER A 402 17.46 16.18 0.87
C SER A 402 16.48 15.06 1.20
N PHE A 403 15.24 15.25 0.76
CA PHE A 403 14.14 14.35 0.95
C PHE A 403 13.57 13.96 -0.41
N THR A 404 13.41 12.66 -0.61
CA THR A 404 12.83 12.11 -1.83
C THR A 404 11.46 11.53 -1.49
N ASN A 405 10.42 12.06 -2.11
CA ASN A 405 9.08 11.52 -1.98
C ASN A 405 9.05 10.06 -2.46
N GLY A 406 8.44 9.18 -1.67
CA GLY A 406 8.42 7.74 -1.93
C GLY A 406 9.75 7.02 -1.70
N GLY A 407 10.77 7.71 -1.17
CA GLY A 407 12.09 7.17 -0.85
C GLY A 407 12.37 7.10 0.65
N LYS A 408 13.61 6.75 0.99
CA LYS A 408 14.11 6.70 2.37
C LYS A 408 15.13 7.82 2.60
N THR A 409 14.92 8.63 3.62
CA THR A 409 15.85 9.65 4.11
C THR A 409 16.27 9.30 5.53
N ALA A 410 17.57 9.39 5.84
CA ALA A 410 18.07 9.13 7.19
C ALA A 410 18.77 10.38 7.75
N TYR A 411 18.56 10.66 9.04
CA TYR A 411 19.23 11.76 9.75
C TYR A 411 19.53 11.40 11.20
N SER A 412 20.67 11.85 11.71
CA SER A 412 21.12 11.55 13.08
C SER A 412 21.56 12.81 13.78
N PHE A 413 20.98 13.08 14.95
CA PHE A 413 21.38 14.18 15.83
C PHE A 413 22.49 13.81 16.80
N ILE A 414 22.88 12.53 16.89
CA ILE A 414 23.67 12.03 18.03
C ILE A 414 25.17 11.98 17.77
N THR A 415 25.62 12.18 16.53
CA THR A 415 27.03 11.96 16.14
C THR A 415 27.93 13.14 16.44
N ALA A 416 27.40 14.37 16.42
CA ALA A 416 28.13 15.60 16.72
C ALA A 416 27.15 16.72 17.09
N ALA A 417 27.61 17.68 17.89
CA ALA A 417 26.82 18.89 18.18
C ALA A 417 26.41 19.63 16.89
N ALA A 418 27.30 19.62 15.89
CA ALA A 418 27.09 20.25 14.59
C ALA A 418 26.03 19.57 13.70
N GLN A 419 25.35 18.53 14.18
CA GLN A 419 24.12 18.03 13.53
C GLN A 419 22.89 18.88 13.93
N ALA A 420 22.93 19.62 15.04
CA ALA A 420 21.84 20.53 15.38
C ALA A 420 22.12 21.96 14.88
N TYR A 421 21.06 22.66 14.47
CA TYR A 421 21.13 24.10 14.22
C TYR A 421 21.60 24.82 15.49
N GLY A 422 22.49 25.81 15.33
CA GLY A 422 23.13 26.47 16.47
C GLY A 422 24.00 25.58 17.37
N ASN A 423 24.30 24.34 16.97
CA ASN A 423 24.94 23.32 17.82
C ASN A 423 24.13 23.02 19.10
N ASN A 424 22.79 23.13 19.04
CA ASN A 424 21.91 23.10 20.20
C ASN A 424 21.65 21.68 20.76
N THR A 425 22.72 20.96 21.09
CA THR A 425 22.71 19.62 21.71
C THR A 425 23.89 19.49 22.69
N THR A 426 23.82 18.52 23.60
CA THR A 426 24.86 18.29 24.62
C THR A 426 25.50 16.92 24.51
N LEU A 427 26.77 16.82 24.86
CA LEU A 427 27.51 15.55 24.89
C LEU A 427 27.09 14.74 26.13
N VAL A 428 26.50 13.56 25.91
CA VAL A 428 26.06 12.65 26.99
C VAL A 428 26.93 11.40 27.13
N LYS A 429 27.78 11.11 26.13
CA LYS A 429 28.81 10.06 26.20
C LYS A 429 29.98 10.40 25.29
N ALA A 430 31.20 10.21 25.77
CA ALA A 430 32.42 10.46 25.00
C ALA A 430 32.84 9.27 24.10
N SER A 431 32.55 8.03 24.50
CA SER A 431 32.92 6.83 23.72
C SER A 431 31.88 5.69 23.89
N PRO A 432 31.18 5.28 22.81
CA PRO A 432 31.06 6.00 21.55
C PRO A 432 30.47 7.40 21.79
N VAL A 433 30.85 8.37 20.94
CA VAL A 433 30.34 9.74 21.01
C VAL A 433 28.81 9.73 20.87
N ARG A 434 28.13 10.39 21.82
CA ARG A 434 26.68 10.60 21.77
C ARG A 434 26.33 12.00 22.20
N TYR A 435 25.59 12.68 21.33
CA TYR A 435 24.93 13.95 21.60
C TYR A 435 23.43 13.72 21.83
N ALA A 436 22.84 14.55 22.67
CA ALA A 436 21.43 14.52 23.01
C ALA A 436 20.83 15.92 22.97
N ALA A 437 19.52 16.00 22.72
CA ALA A 437 18.79 17.24 22.88
C ALA A 437 18.60 17.56 24.36
N TYR A 438 18.72 18.83 24.70
CA TYR A 438 18.57 19.29 26.06
C TYR A 438 17.16 19.01 26.60
N SER A 439 17.10 18.41 27.78
CA SER A 439 15.86 18.19 28.53
C SER A 439 15.55 19.38 29.44
N GLY A 440 14.29 19.55 29.84
CA GLY A 440 13.89 20.53 30.85
C GLY A 440 12.79 21.50 30.40
N ASP A 441 12.57 21.68 29.09
CA ASP A 441 11.47 22.51 28.55
C ASP A 441 10.16 21.72 28.64
N VAL A 442 9.56 21.68 29.82
CA VAL A 442 8.33 20.91 30.13
C VAL A 442 7.06 21.70 29.80
N ASN A 443 7.16 23.03 29.78
CA ASN A 443 6.05 23.91 29.42
C ASN A 443 5.95 24.16 27.89
N GLN A 444 6.98 23.77 27.12
CA GLN A 444 7.09 23.88 25.66
C GLN A 444 7.10 25.32 25.13
N ASP A 445 7.64 26.27 25.91
CA ASP A 445 7.81 27.68 25.50
C ASP A 445 9.11 27.94 24.71
N GLY A 446 10.00 26.95 24.64
CA GLY A 446 11.26 27.02 23.92
C GLY A 446 12.42 27.60 24.72
N ILE A 447 12.32 27.69 26.04
CA ILE A 447 13.39 28.06 26.96
C ILE A 447 13.40 27.05 28.11
N VAL A 448 14.56 26.72 28.67
CA VAL A 448 14.64 25.96 29.93
C VAL A 448 14.90 26.95 31.06
N ASP A 449 13.88 27.24 31.87
CA ASP A 449 14.00 28.26 32.91
C ASP A 449 13.32 27.92 34.24
N ALA A 450 13.18 28.93 35.11
CA ALA A 450 12.58 28.78 36.42
C ALA A 450 11.11 28.33 36.37
N SER A 451 10.38 28.64 35.29
CA SER A 451 8.99 28.22 35.13
C SER A 451 8.87 26.71 34.92
N ASP A 452 9.79 26.11 34.16
CA ASP A 452 9.91 24.65 34.05
C ASP A 452 10.27 24.01 35.39
N LEU A 453 11.24 24.61 36.08
CA LEU A 453 11.70 24.12 37.37
C LEU A 453 10.57 24.10 38.41
N ILE A 454 9.70 25.12 38.41
CA ILE A 454 8.52 25.17 39.29
C ILE A 454 7.58 23.99 38.99
N ASN A 455 7.32 23.71 37.72
CA ASN A 455 6.46 22.57 37.33
C ASN A 455 7.04 21.25 37.82
N ILE A 456 8.34 21.02 37.60
CA ILE A 456 9.04 19.80 38.04
C ILE A 456 9.05 19.71 39.57
N ASN A 457 9.37 20.80 40.27
CA ASN A 457 9.45 20.82 41.73
C ASN A 457 8.11 20.52 42.39
N ASN A 458 7.00 21.06 41.86
CA ASN A 458 5.67 20.80 42.40
C ASN A 458 5.32 19.29 42.35
N ASP A 459 5.69 18.62 41.26
CA ASP A 459 5.49 17.17 41.10
C ASP A 459 6.52 16.34 41.90
N ALA A 460 7.75 16.85 42.05
CA ALA A 460 8.81 16.19 42.81
C ALA A 460 8.53 16.14 44.32
N VAL A 461 8.00 17.23 44.89
CA VAL A 461 7.59 17.28 46.32
C VAL A 461 6.49 16.27 46.63
N LEU A 462 5.67 15.93 45.63
CA LEU A 462 4.60 14.94 45.74
C LEU A 462 5.05 13.52 45.35
N PHE A 463 6.32 13.32 44.96
CA PHE A 463 6.86 12.07 44.43
C PHE A 463 5.94 11.45 43.37
N THR A 464 5.45 12.28 42.44
CA THR A 464 4.52 11.77 41.43
C THR A 464 5.18 10.69 40.58
N THR A 465 4.41 9.68 40.20
CA THR A 465 4.90 8.53 39.43
C THR A 465 4.13 8.33 38.13
N GLY A 466 4.71 7.55 37.23
CA GLY A 466 4.13 7.17 35.95
C GLY A 466 4.52 8.11 34.80
N TYR A 467 3.70 8.12 33.75
CA TYR A 467 3.98 8.89 32.53
C TYR A 467 3.70 10.40 32.75
N LYS A 468 4.68 11.12 33.27
CA LYS A 468 4.61 12.56 33.56
C LYS A 468 5.53 13.36 32.65
N VAL A 469 5.12 14.57 32.29
CA VAL A 469 5.97 15.50 31.49
C VAL A 469 7.19 15.96 32.30
N THR A 470 7.02 16.06 33.61
CA THR A 470 7.99 16.46 34.64
C THR A 470 9.00 15.37 35.01
N ASP A 471 8.72 14.10 34.68
CA ASP A 471 9.71 13.01 34.67
C ASP A 471 10.58 13.17 33.41
N ILE A 472 11.63 13.98 33.54
CA ILE A 472 12.57 14.29 32.48
C ILE A 472 13.72 13.29 32.39
N THR A 473 13.93 12.47 33.42
CA THR A 473 14.89 11.36 33.42
C THR A 473 14.31 10.04 32.86
N GLY A 474 12.99 9.95 32.77
CA GLY A 474 12.27 8.81 32.19
C GLY A 474 12.33 7.56 33.05
N ASN A 475 12.48 7.71 34.37
CA ASN A 475 12.57 6.61 35.32
C ASN A 475 11.22 6.28 35.99
N ASN A 476 10.12 6.90 35.54
CA ASN A 476 8.75 6.84 36.06
C ASN A 476 8.53 7.49 37.42
N VAL A 477 9.44 8.34 37.90
CA VAL A 477 9.31 9.09 39.14
C VAL A 477 9.82 10.50 38.92
N THR A 478 9.02 11.51 39.24
CA THR A 478 9.51 12.89 39.29
C THR A 478 10.16 13.12 40.66
N ASP A 479 11.46 13.36 40.69
CA ASP A 479 12.23 13.56 41.92
C ASP A 479 13.36 14.60 41.79
N LEU A 480 14.28 14.60 42.76
CA LEU A 480 15.42 15.52 42.79
C LEU A 480 16.32 15.42 41.55
N SER A 481 16.41 14.25 40.92
CA SER A 481 17.24 14.06 39.73
C SER A 481 16.70 14.85 38.52
N ASP A 482 15.38 14.95 38.38
CA ASP A 482 14.73 15.79 37.37
C ASP A 482 14.97 17.28 37.63
N ILE A 483 14.82 17.71 38.89
CA ILE A 483 15.10 19.09 39.32
C ILE A 483 16.54 19.48 38.98
N VAL A 484 17.52 18.66 39.37
CA VAL A 484 18.94 18.95 39.15
C VAL A 484 19.26 19.03 37.65
N LEU A 485 18.69 18.15 36.84
CA LEU A 485 18.90 18.18 35.39
C LEU A 485 18.33 19.47 34.76
N CYS A 486 17.11 19.87 35.14
CA CYS A 486 16.51 21.12 34.67
C CYS A 486 17.32 22.34 35.11
N MET A 487 17.75 22.39 36.38
CA MET A 487 18.59 23.47 36.90
C MET A 487 19.91 23.62 36.15
N ASN A 488 20.58 22.51 35.84
CA ASN A 488 21.85 22.55 35.10
C ASN A 488 21.66 23.17 33.72
N ASN A 489 20.62 22.77 33.00
CA ASN A 489 20.34 23.31 31.66
C ASN A 489 19.83 24.75 31.70
N SER A 490 19.06 25.12 32.72
CA SER A 490 18.64 26.50 32.95
C SER A 490 19.84 27.41 33.25
N SER A 491 20.83 26.93 34.01
CA SER A 491 22.02 27.71 34.37
C SER A 491 22.91 28.09 33.19
N ILE A 492 22.81 27.37 32.07
CA ILE A 492 23.52 27.66 30.82
C ILE A 492 22.61 28.30 29.75
N PHE A 493 21.41 28.74 30.14
CA PHE A 493 20.44 29.43 29.28
C PHE A 493 20.05 28.63 28.03
N VAL A 494 19.82 27.32 28.19
CA VAL A 494 19.30 26.49 27.08
C VAL A 494 18.01 27.10 26.56
N SER A 495 17.97 27.34 25.26
CA SER A 495 16.80 27.83 24.54
C SER A 495 16.74 27.22 23.15
N LYS A 496 15.56 27.27 22.53
CA LYS A 496 15.32 26.81 21.18
C LYS A 496 16.07 27.71 20.20
N ILE A 497 16.82 27.09 19.29
CA ILE A 497 17.52 27.78 18.19
C ILE A 497 17.00 27.22 16.87
N THR A 498 16.46 28.08 16.02
CA THR A 498 15.91 27.72 14.69
C THR A 498 16.63 28.46 13.57
N PRO A 499 16.51 27.95 12.32
CA PRO A 499 17.06 28.56 11.11
C PRO A 499 16.84 30.06 10.93
#